data_AF-A0AAE3G354-F1
#
_entry.id   AF-A0AAE3G354-F1
#
_cell.length_a   1.000
_cell.length_b   1.000
_cell.length_c   1.000
_cell.angle_alpha   90.00
_cell.angle_beta   90.00
_cell.angle_gamma   90.00
#
_symmetry.space_group_name_H-M   'P 1'
#
loop_
_entity.id
_entity.type
_entity.pdbx_description
1 polymer ?
#
loop_
_entity_poly.entity_id
_entity_poly.type
_entity_poly.pdbx_seq_one_letter_code
_entity_poly.pdbx_strand_id
1 'polypeptide(L)'
;MMQQTQSVVIPIDAHRRSSELRELLATIESANWTLRVQAVLQAAGHALGESAAERETPVSIGSLASAVGFETMGEFVSNTESGLGLDWESWATDVQALKAKYAFGLHGESAAEIIREVTRVTDALGRKPGSASEFHLVRDRLRERESAERTAALRAELERTAEHNGELVESLHARSAEAREYESRAIALEAELEAQLAELERRMEEARAARANAISEALADQKQELLTHFEAELERERLEAHARAEGIRAEMRVLHEAERGKGGVDLAEHKRLRAEVARMRKSAEQLARVRKQLEKARADIKALRASEKALKSEVRTLKRANERVGKSILRVREEANGRIRRQNAVILEQRSTIQRLATERNIALVTACVTVLMLTVGAIVVKGVL
;
A
#
# COMPACT_ATOMS: atom_id res chain seq x y z
N MET A 1 -67.95 -78.27 34.58
CA MET A 1 -67.20 -77.02 34.37
C MET A 1 -66.01 -77.01 35.31
N MET A 2 -64.81 -77.20 34.78
CA MET A 2 -63.56 -76.93 35.51
C MET A 2 -62.72 -76.03 34.61
N GLN A 3 -62.54 -74.78 35.03
CA GLN A 3 -61.57 -73.88 34.45
C GLN A 3 -60.18 -74.27 34.99
N GLN A 4 -59.28 -74.64 34.09
CA GLN A 4 -57.85 -74.72 34.38
C GLN A 4 -57.27 -73.31 34.27
N THR A 5 -56.88 -72.74 35.41
CA THR A 5 -55.97 -71.60 35.49
C THR A 5 -54.57 -72.08 35.11
N GLN A 6 -54.11 -71.73 33.91
CA GLN A 6 -52.69 -71.86 33.55
C GLN A 6 -51.89 -70.85 34.37
N SER A 7 -51.12 -71.34 35.34
CA SER A 7 -50.11 -70.53 36.03
C SER A 7 -48.95 -70.28 35.07
N VAL A 8 -48.78 -69.02 34.64
CA VAL A 8 -47.55 -68.58 33.99
C VAL A 8 -46.50 -68.41 35.09
N VAL A 9 -45.76 -69.48 35.38
CA VAL A 9 -44.55 -69.42 36.21
C VAL A 9 -43.44 -68.93 35.30
N ILE A 10 -43.19 -67.63 35.30
CA ILE A 10 -41.93 -67.11 34.76
C ILE A 10 -40.85 -67.49 35.78
N PRO A 11 -39.81 -68.27 35.41
CA PRO A 11 -38.77 -68.63 36.35
C PRO A 11 -38.07 -67.35 36.84
N ILE A 12 -38.00 -67.18 38.15
CA ILE A 12 -37.42 -66.02 38.87
C ILE A 12 -35.99 -65.70 38.36
N ASP A 13 -35.27 -66.72 37.89
CA ASP A 13 -33.93 -66.59 37.30
C ASP A 13 -33.88 -65.79 35.98
N ALA A 14 -34.92 -65.87 35.14
CA ALA A 14 -34.94 -65.13 33.88
C ALA A 14 -35.08 -63.62 34.10
N HIS A 15 -35.96 -63.22 35.04
CA HIS A 15 -36.15 -61.80 35.39
C HIS A 15 -34.90 -61.18 36.02
N ARG A 16 -34.21 -61.93 36.88
CA ARG A 16 -32.95 -61.48 37.51
C ARG A 16 -31.85 -61.27 36.47
N ARG A 17 -31.65 -62.22 35.54
CA ARG A 17 -30.66 -62.13 34.47
C ARG A 17 -30.93 -60.97 33.51
N SER A 18 -32.20 -60.73 33.18
CA SER A 18 -32.61 -59.55 32.40
C SER A 18 -32.42 -58.22 33.15
N SER A 19 -32.36 -58.22 34.48
CA SER A 19 -32.05 -57.03 35.28
C SER A 19 -30.56 -56.76 35.33
N GLU A 20 -29.74 -57.80 35.54
CA GLU A 20 -28.27 -57.71 35.59
C GLU A 20 -27.70 -57.29 34.22
N LEU A 21 -28.26 -57.77 33.11
CA LEU A 21 -27.88 -57.31 31.75
C LEU A 21 -28.24 -55.85 31.51
N ARG A 22 -29.40 -55.39 31.99
CA ARG A 22 -29.81 -53.97 31.89
C ARG A 22 -28.91 -53.05 32.71
N GLU A 23 -28.49 -53.49 33.89
CA GLU A 23 -27.55 -52.76 34.73
C GLU A 23 -26.15 -52.67 34.08
N LEU A 24 -25.69 -53.76 33.44
CA LEU A 24 -24.47 -53.76 32.66
C LEU A 24 -24.54 -52.79 31.47
N LEU A 25 -25.64 -52.78 30.71
CA LEU A 25 -25.85 -51.83 29.61
C LEU A 25 -25.81 -50.37 30.09
N ALA A 26 -26.50 -50.05 31.19
CA ALA A 26 -26.46 -48.71 31.80
C ALA A 26 -25.04 -48.32 32.26
N THR A 27 -24.27 -49.29 32.76
CA THR A 27 -22.87 -49.09 33.14
C THR A 27 -22.01 -48.82 31.90
N ILE A 28 -22.16 -49.58 30.83
CA ILE A 28 -21.40 -49.44 29.57
C ILE A 28 -21.65 -48.08 28.91
N GLU A 29 -22.89 -47.59 28.94
CA GLU A 29 -23.29 -46.30 28.34
C GLU A 29 -22.62 -45.10 29.03
N SER A 30 -22.47 -45.16 30.36
CA SER A 30 -21.97 -44.05 31.18
C SER A 30 -20.49 -44.15 31.57
N ALA A 31 -19.91 -45.35 31.50
CA ALA A 31 -18.53 -45.60 31.87
C ALA A 31 -17.53 -45.14 30.81
N ASN A 32 -16.34 -44.74 31.26
CA ASN A 32 -15.20 -44.57 30.36
C ASN A 32 -14.82 -45.92 29.72
N TRP A 33 -14.11 -45.88 28.59
CA TRP A 33 -13.79 -47.09 27.82
C TRP A 33 -13.01 -48.15 28.63
N THR A 34 -12.18 -47.73 29.58
CA THR A 34 -11.44 -48.66 30.47
C THR A 34 -12.39 -49.44 31.38
N LEU A 35 -13.31 -48.76 32.05
CA LEU A 35 -14.31 -49.36 32.93
C LEU A 35 -15.33 -50.19 32.13
N ARG A 36 -15.69 -49.74 30.92
CA ARG A 36 -16.53 -50.48 29.98
C ARG A 36 -15.92 -51.84 29.66
N VAL A 37 -14.64 -51.88 29.27
CA VAL A 37 -13.94 -53.14 28.97
C VAL A 37 -13.91 -54.06 30.19
N GLN A 38 -13.61 -53.53 31.37
CA GLN A 38 -13.58 -54.32 32.60
C GLN A 38 -14.95 -54.92 32.97
N ALA A 39 -16.01 -54.11 32.88
CA ALA A 39 -17.37 -54.56 33.20
C ALA A 39 -17.84 -55.68 32.27
N VAL A 40 -17.55 -55.56 30.97
CA VAL A 40 -17.88 -56.60 29.98
C VAL A 40 -17.07 -57.88 30.19
N LEU A 41 -15.77 -57.77 30.45
CA LEU A 41 -14.93 -58.94 30.74
C LEU A 41 -15.38 -59.66 32.02
N GLN A 42 -15.72 -58.91 33.07
CA GLN A 42 -16.28 -59.47 34.30
C GLN A 42 -17.61 -60.17 34.06
N ALA A 43 -18.51 -59.56 33.27
CA ALA A 43 -19.80 -60.14 32.93
C ALA A 43 -19.69 -61.42 32.09
N ALA A 44 -18.64 -61.55 31.28
CA ALA A 44 -18.35 -62.76 30.51
C ALA A 44 -17.47 -63.77 31.28
N GLY A 45 -17.02 -63.43 32.49
CA GLY A 45 -16.18 -64.27 33.34
C GLY A 45 -14.73 -64.42 32.83
N HIS A 46 -14.22 -63.44 32.08
CA HIS A 46 -12.86 -63.46 31.56
C HIS A 46 -11.94 -62.47 32.30
N ALA A 47 -10.68 -62.87 32.47
CA ALA A 47 -9.61 -61.95 32.80
C ALA A 47 -9.12 -61.22 31.54
N LEU A 48 -8.47 -60.06 31.73
CA LEU A 48 -7.80 -59.34 30.64
C LEU A 48 -6.65 -60.20 30.08
N GLY A 49 -6.81 -60.72 28.86
CA GLY A 49 -5.88 -61.69 28.26
C GLY A 49 -5.79 -61.61 26.73
N GLU A 50 -5.13 -62.57 26.08
CA GLU A 50 -5.04 -62.64 24.61
C GLU A 50 -6.38 -62.99 23.96
N SER A 51 -7.10 -63.96 24.54
CA SER A 51 -8.40 -64.40 24.06
C SER A 51 -9.53 -63.37 24.24
N ALA A 52 -9.35 -62.35 25.07
CA ALA A 52 -10.38 -61.32 25.34
C ALA A 52 -10.75 -60.47 24.10
N ALA A 53 -9.85 -60.40 23.11
CA ALA A 53 -10.07 -59.70 21.85
C ALA A 53 -10.38 -60.65 20.66
N GLU A 54 -10.50 -61.96 20.93
CA GLU A 54 -10.80 -62.98 19.92
C GLU A 54 -12.30 -63.26 19.90
N ARG A 55 -12.90 -63.28 18.71
CA ARG A 55 -14.35 -63.33 18.54
C ARG A 55 -14.96 -64.65 19.00
N GLU A 56 -14.26 -65.74 18.71
CA GLU A 56 -14.68 -67.11 18.98
C GLU A 56 -14.35 -67.58 20.41
N THR A 57 -13.82 -66.70 21.27
CA THR A 57 -13.51 -67.07 22.64
C THR A 57 -14.78 -67.48 23.37
N PRO A 58 -14.85 -68.71 23.91
CA PRO A 58 -16.03 -69.18 24.61
C PRO A 58 -16.21 -68.43 25.92
N VAL A 59 -17.43 -68.01 26.23
CA VAL A 59 -17.73 -67.35 27.51
C VAL A 59 -17.65 -68.35 28.66
N SER A 60 -17.30 -67.87 29.86
CA SER A 60 -17.15 -68.77 31.01
C SER A 60 -18.51 -69.30 31.49
N ILE A 61 -18.58 -70.60 31.76
CA ILE A 61 -19.77 -71.24 32.30
C ILE A 61 -20.11 -70.61 33.66
N GLY A 62 -21.37 -70.18 33.82
CA GLY A 62 -21.83 -69.48 35.03
C GLY A 62 -21.60 -67.97 35.03
N SER A 63 -21.03 -67.42 33.95
CA SER A 63 -21.00 -65.97 33.71
C SER A 63 -22.38 -65.43 33.33
N LEU A 64 -22.57 -64.10 33.41
CA LEU A 64 -23.80 -63.46 32.95
C LEU A 64 -24.03 -63.71 31.44
N ALA A 65 -22.96 -63.66 30.64
CA ALA A 65 -23.03 -63.94 29.21
C ALA A 65 -23.54 -65.36 28.92
N SER A 66 -23.01 -66.37 29.62
CA SER A 66 -23.48 -67.76 29.51
C SER A 66 -24.93 -67.92 30.01
N ALA A 67 -25.31 -67.20 31.06
CA ALA A 67 -26.64 -67.27 31.65
C ALA A 67 -27.75 -66.66 30.76
N VAL A 68 -27.40 -65.71 29.90
CA VAL A 68 -28.28 -65.11 28.88
C VAL A 68 -28.32 -65.93 27.58
N GLY A 69 -27.40 -66.90 27.43
CA GLY A 69 -27.43 -67.87 26.34
C GLY A 69 -26.42 -67.60 25.21
N PHE A 70 -25.39 -66.80 25.46
CA PHE A 70 -24.29 -66.60 24.51
C PHE A 70 -23.24 -67.68 24.67
N GLU A 71 -22.70 -68.17 23.55
CA GLU A 71 -21.64 -69.16 23.54
C GLU A 71 -20.26 -68.51 23.43
N THR A 72 -20.17 -67.39 22.70
CA THR A 72 -18.91 -66.69 22.44
C THR A 72 -18.91 -65.23 22.88
N MET A 73 -17.71 -64.68 23.10
CA MET A 73 -17.49 -63.25 23.35
C MET A 73 -18.02 -62.38 22.21
N GLY A 74 -17.83 -62.83 20.97
CA GLY A 74 -18.35 -62.17 19.77
C GLY A 74 -19.86 -61.99 19.82
N GLU A 75 -20.59 -63.05 20.12
CA GLU A 75 -22.04 -63.01 20.24
C GLU A 75 -22.50 -62.10 21.38
N PHE A 76 -21.89 -62.23 22.57
CA PHE A 76 -22.26 -61.42 23.72
C PHE A 76 -22.06 -59.91 23.47
N VAL A 77 -20.93 -59.53 22.87
CA VAL A 77 -20.58 -58.12 22.64
C VAL A 77 -21.35 -57.52 21.46
N SER A 78 -21.47 -58.22 20.34
CA SER A 78 -21.96 -57.64 19.08
C SER A 78 -23.45 -57.87 18.80
N ASN A 79 -24.13 -58.78 19.51
CA ASN A 79 -25.55 -59.03 19.29
C ASN A 79 -26.41 -57.85 19.76
N THR A 80 -27.21 -57.27 18.85
CA THR A 80 -28.04 -56.09 19.07
C THR A 80 -29.42 -56.40 19.65
N GLU A 81 -29.91 -57.63 19.50
CA GLU A 81 -31.25 -58.02 19.95
C GLU A 81 -31.27 -58.48 21.42
N SER A 82 -30.19 -59.13 21.85
CA SER A 82 -30.11 -59.76 23.16
C SER A 82 -28.77 -59.55 23.88
N GLY A 83 -27.75 -59.04 23.19
CA GLY A 83 -26.41 -58.81 23.71
C GLY A 83 -26.15 -57.36 24.06
N LEU A 84 -24.89 -56.92 23.95
CA LEU A 84 -24.47 -55.57 24.30
C LEU A 84 -24.58 -54.56 23.14
N GLY A 85 -24.75 -55.03 21.90
CA GLY A 85 -24.86 -54.17 20.71
C GLY A 85 -23.64 -53.28 20.45
N LEU A 86 -22.45 -53.66 20.92
CA LEU A 86 -21.21 -52.91 20.72
C LEU A 86 -20.56 -53.29 19.39
N ASP A 87 -19.92 -52.32 18.75
CA ASP A 87 -19.08 -52.59 17.58
C ASP A 87 -17.86 -53.44 17.96
N TRP A 88 -17.67 -54.54 17.24
CA TRP A 88 -16.63 -55.52 17.57
C TRP A 88 -15.21 -54.97 17.32
N GLU A 89 -15.00 -54.18 16.26
CA GLU A 89 -13.69 -53.64 15.93
C GLU A 89 -13.25 -52.59 16.97
N SER A 90 -14.18 -51.72 17.37
CA SER A 90 -13.98 -50.78 18.48
C SER A 90 -13.71 -51.52 19.79
N TRP A 91 -14.49 -52.57 20.08
CA TRP A 91 -14.28 -53.41 21.27
C TRP A 91 -12.88 -54.04 21.30
N ALA A 92 -12.48 -54.71 20.22
CA ALA A 92 -11.18 -55.35 20.12
C ALA A 92 -10.04 -54.33 20.28
N THR A 93 -10.21 -53.13 19.71
CA THR A 93 -9.26 -52.02 19.87
C THR A 93 -9.17 -51.56 21.32
N ASP A 94 -10.30 -51.39 22.01
CA ASP A 94 -10.35 -50.99 23.41
C ASP A 94 -9.72 -52.06 24.32
N VAL A 95 -9.94 -53.34 24.06
CA VAL A 95 -9.30 -54.45 24.80
C VAL A 95 -7.78 -54.42 24.60
N GLN A 96 -7.29 -54.27 23.36
CA GLN A 96 -5.86 -54.18 23.08
C GLN A 96 -5.22 -52.93 23.72
N ALA A 97 -5.94 -51.80 23.69
CA ALA A 97 -5.49 -50.57 24.32
C ALA A 97 -5.42 -50.74 25.85
N LEU A 98 -6.41 -51.39 26.47
CA LEU A 98 -6.41 -51.62 27.91
C LEU A 98 -5.26 -52.54 28.33
N LYS A 99 -4.97 -53.57 27.53
CA LYS A 99 -3.81 -54.45 27.74
C LYS A 99 -2.51 -53.66 27.71
N ALA A 100 -2.31 -52.85 26.68
CA ALA A 100 -1.12 -52.01 26.58
C ALA A 100 -1.04 -50.98 27.72
N LYS A 101 -2.19 -50.42 28.14
CA LYS A 101 -2.30 -49.48 29.25
C LYS A 101 -1.75 -50.07 30.54
N TYR A 102 -2.11 -51.32 30.85
CA TYR A 102 -1.59 -52.02 32.02
C TYR A 102 -0.16 -52.53 31.83
N ALA A 103 0.16 -53.11 30.67
CA ALA A 103 1.48 -53.68 30.40
C ALA A 103 2.60 -52.63 30.44
N PHE A 104 2.31 -51.40 30.01
CA PHE A 104 3.29 -50.31 29.91
C PHE A 104 2.96 -49.10 30.80
N GLY A 105 2.01 -49.21 31.73
CA GLY A 105 1.69 -48.13 32.67
C GLY A 105 1.29 -46.81 31.99
N LEU A 106 0.43 -46.86 30.96
CA LEU A 106 0.04 -45.68 30.19
C LEU A 106 -1.16 -44.97 30.83
N HIS A 107 -1.19 -43.64 30.70
CA HIS A 107 -2.25 -42.81 31.28
C HIS A 107 -3.17 -42.17 30.24
N GLY A 108 -3.11 -42.61 28.97
CA GLY A 108 -3.94 -42.07 27.89
C GLY A 108 -5.43 -42.16 28.19
N GLU A 109 -6.16 -41.10 27.85
CA GLU A 109 -7.61 -40.99 28.02
C GLU A 109 -8.36 -41.67 26.86
N SER A 110 -7.67 -41.88 25.73
CA SER A 110 -8.20 -42.50 24.51
C SER A 110 -7.51 -43.83 24.21
N ALA A 111 -8.30 -44.86 23.88
CA ALA A 111 -7.78 -46.15 23.40
C ALA A 111 -6.94 -45.98 22.13
N ALA A 112 -7.39 -45.14 21.18
CA ALA A 112 -6.69 -44.86 19.94
C ALA A 112 -5.35 -44.14 20.17
N GLU A 113 -5.24 -43.27 21.17
CA GLU A 113 -3.97 -42.64 21.55
C GLU A 113 -2.97 -43.68 22.07
N ILE A 114 -3.41 -44.55 22.97
CA ILE A 114 -2.59 -45.64 23.52
C ILE A 114 -2.09 -46.56 22.40
N ILE A 115 -2.98 -46.99 21.50
CA ILE A 115 -2.60 -47.83 20.37
C ILE A 115 -1.60 -47.11 19.47
N ARG A 116 -1.82 -45.84 19.13
CA ARG A 116 -0.86 -45.08 18.32
C ARG A 116 0.53 -44.99 18.96
N GLU A 117 0.59 -44.78 20.27
CA GLU A 117 1.86 -44.70 21.00
C GLU A 117 2.58 -46.05 21.00
N VAL A 118 1.85 -47.14 21.22
CA VAL A 118 2.37 -48.52 21.15
C VAL A 118 2.86 -48.86 19.75
N THR A 119 2.10 -48.51 18.72
CA THR A 119 2.48 -48.72 17.32
C THR A 119 3.74 -47.94 16.99
N ARG A 120 3.84 -46.64 17.36
CA ARG A 120 5.06 -45.85 17.13
C ARG A 120 6.30 -46.47 17.76
N VAL A 121 6.20 -46.94 19.00
CA VAL A 121 7.31 -47.59 19.68
C VAL A 121 7.64 -48.95 19.05
N THR A 122 6.62 -49.71 18.65
CA THR A 122 6.77 -51.00 17.95
C THR A 122 7.47 -50.82 16.61
N ASP A 123 7.08 -49.81 15.83
CA ASP A 123 7.67 -49.48 14.54
C ASP A 123 9.14 -49.07 14.69
N ALA A 124 9.45 -48.26 15.71
CA ALA A 124 10.83 -47.87 16.02
C ALA A 124 11.71 -49.04 16.46
N LEU A 125 11.14 -50.04 17.13
CA LEU A 125 11.83 -51.25 17.56
C LEU A 125 11.89 -52.36 16.48
N GLY A 126 11.00 -52.31 15.48
CA GLY A 126 10.77 -53.42 14.53
C GLY A 126 10.11 -54.65 15.14
N ARG A 127 9.70 -54.58 16.41
CA ARG A 127 9.02 -55.66 17.16
C ARG A 127 8.25 -55.09 18.35
N LYS A 128 7.37 -55.89 18.95
CA LYS A 128 6.69 -55.50 20.19
C LYS A 128 7.70 -55.28 21.33
N PRO A 129 7.48 -54.28 22.21
CA PRO A 129 8.30 -54.08 23.39
C PRO A 129 8.20 -55.30 24.33
N GLY A 130 9.34 -55.74 24.85
CA GLY A 130 9.40 -56.86 25.80
C GLY A 130 9.12 -56.45 27.24
N SER A 131 9.24 -55.16 27.58
CA SER A 131 8.97 -54.64 28.93
C SER A 131 8.54 -53.17 28.90
N ALA A 132 7.93 -52.72 30.01
CA ALA A 132 7.60 -51.31 30.23
C ALA A 132 8.83 -50.40 30.19
N SER A 133 9.97 -50.85 30.74
CA SER A 133 11.22 -50.08 30.71
C SER A 133 11.75 -49.88 29.29
N GLU A 134 11.72 -50.93 28.46
CA GLU A 134 12.09 -50.84 27.04
C GLU A 134 11.15 -49.90 26.29
N PHE A 135 9.84 -50.04 26.51
CA PHE A 135 8.83 -49.18 25.91
C PHE A 135 9.08 -47.70 26.22
N HIS A 136 9.23 -47.34 27.51
CA HIS A 136 9.43 -45.95 27.91
C HIS A 136 10.76 -45.39 27.41
N LEU A 137 11.85 -46.17 27.43
CA LEU A 137 13.13 -45.73 26.91
C LEU A 137 13.04 -45.34 25.42
N VAL A 138 12.39 -46.17 24.61
CA VAL A 138 12.23 -45.90 23.18
C VAL A 138 11.29 -44.72 22.95
N ARG A 139 10.16 -44.68 23.66
CA ARG A 139 9.22 -43.57 23.61
C ARG A 139 9.91 -42.24 23.92
N ASP A 140 10.71 -42.19 24.97
CA ASP A 140 11.37 -40.96 25.40
C ASP A 140 12.44 -40.54 24.39
N ARG A 141 13.20 -41.50 23.82
CA ARG A 141 14.12 -41.23 22.70
C ARG A 141 13.41 -40.69 21.46
N LEU A 142 12.25 -41.22 21.10
CA LEU A 142 11.46 -40.71 19.98
C LEU A 142 11.02 -39.26 20.25
N ARG A 143 10.53 -38.97 21.46
CA ARG A 143 10.13 -37.62 21.87
C ARG A 143 11.29 -36.64 21.88
N GLU A 144 12.46 -37.07 22.37
CA GLU A 144 13.69 -36.26 22.33
C GLU A 144 14.12 -35.95 20.90
N ARG A 145 14.07 -36.95 20.00
CA ARG A 145 14.41 -36.78 18.59
C ARG A 145 13.43 -35.83 17.89
N GLU A 146 12.13 -36.01 18.07
CA GLU A 146 11.11 -35.11 17.52
C GLU A 146 11.30 -33.67 18.03
N SER A 147 11.64 -33.50 19.31
CA SER A 147 11.94 -32.20 19.91
C SER A 147 13.20 -31.57 19.31
N ALA A 148 14.28 -32.36 19.14
CA ALA A 148 15.52 -31.91 18.52
C ALA A 148 15.33 -31.50 17.06
N GLU A 149 14.59 -32.28 16.27
CA GLU A 149 14.26 -31.97 14.88
C GLU A 149 13.41 -30.70 14.77
N ARG A 150 12.40 -30.54 15.63
CA ARG A 150 11.56 -29.33 15.67
C ARG A 150 12.34 -28.08 16.05
N THR A 151 13.24 -28.17 17.03
CA THR A 151 14.07 -27.04 17.43
C THR A 151 15.10 -26.67 16.36
N ALA A 152 15.69 -27.66 15.68
CA ALA A 152 16.58 -27.42 14.54
C ALA A 152 15.84 -26.75 13.38
N ALA A 153 14.64 -27.22 13.03
CA ALA A 153 13.81 -26.63 11.98
C ALA A 153 13.45 -25.16 12.30
N LEU A 154 13.06 -24.88 13.55
CA LEU A 154 12.73 -23.52 13.99
C LEU A 154 13.95 -22.58 13.92
N ARG A 155 15.15 -23.06 14.29
CA ARG A 155 16.38 -22.28 14.17
C ARG A 155 16.71 -21.96 12.71
N ALA A 156 16.64 -22.95 11.83
CA ALA A 156 16.88 -22.76 10.40
C ALA A 156 15.87 -21.81 9.74
N GLU A 157 14.63 -21.77 10.23
CA GLU A 157 13.63 -20.80 9.79
C GLU A 157 13.96 -19.38 10.30
N LEU A 158 14.32 -19.25 11.57
CA LEU A 158 14.73 -17.97 12.15
C LEU A 158 15.95 -17.38 11.43
N GLU A 159 16.97 -18.19 11.13
CA GLU A 159 18.16 -17.78 10.38
C GLU A 159 17.78 -17.27 8.98
N ARG A 160 16.98 -18.03 8.22
CA ARG A 160 16.47 -17.60 6.90
C ARG A 160 15.70 -16.28 6.96
N THR A 161 14.86 -16.10 7.98
CA THR A 161 14.13 -14.83 8.15
C THR A 161 15.06 -13.67 8.53
N ALA A 162 16.11 -13.93 9.31
CA ALA A 162 17.10 -12.92 9.68
C ALA A 162 17.92 -12.48 8.46
N GLU A 163 18.35 -13.42 7.62
CA GLU A 163 19.03 -13.15 6.35
C GLU A 163 18.15 -12.29 5.42
N HIS A 164 16.90 -12.71 5.19
CA HIS A 164 15.97 -11.97 4.35
C HIS A 164 15.68 -10.56 4.87
N ASN A 165 15.53 -10.40 6.20
CA ASN A 165 15.36 -9.09 6.81
C ASN A 165 16.62 -8.23 6.65
N GLY A 166 17.81 -8.82 6.72
CA GLY A 166 19.08 -8.16 6.44
C GLY A 166 19.12 -7.59 5.02
N GLU A 167 18.82 -8.42 4.02
CA GLU A 167 18.73 -8.00 2.61
C GLU A 167 17.71 -6.86 2.41
N LEU A 168 16.56 -6.93 3.07
CA LEU A 168 15.53 -5.89 3.00
C LEU A 168 16.04 -4.56 3.57
N VAL A 169 16.73 -4.60 4.70
CA VAL A 169 17.31 -3.41 5.36
C VAL A 169 18.41 -2.80 4.48
N GLU A 170 19.28 -3.61 3.88
CA GLU A 170 20.29 -3.14 2.93
C GLU A 170 19.66 -2.48 1.70
N SER A 171 18.63 -3.10 1.12
CA SER A 171 17.86 -2.52 0.00
C SER A 171 17.18 -1.21 0.38
N LEU A 172 16.66 -1.09 1.61
CA LEU A 172 16.03 0.15 2.08
C LEU A 172 17.06 1.27 2.26
N HIS A 173 18.25 0.95 2.77
CA HIS A 173 19.35 1.91 2.88
C HIS A 173 19.83 2.39 1.50
N ALA A 174 19.98 1.49 0.53
CA ALA A 174 20.35 1.84 -0.84
C ALA A 174 19.33 2.78 -1.48
N ARG A 175 18.03 2.44 -1.41
CA ARG A 175 16.95 3.31 -1.92
C ARG A 175 16.87 4.65 -1.20
N SER A 176 17.14 4.67 0.11
CA SER A 176 17.17 5.94 0.86
C SER A 176 18.35 6.82 0.44
N ALA A 177 19.50 6.24 0.12
CA ALA A 177 20.63 6.98 -0.43
C ALA A 177 20.30 7.56 -1.81
N GLU A 178 19.73 6.76 -2.71
CA GLU A 178 19.27 7.23 -4.03
C GLU A 178 18.26 8.37 -3.92
N ALA A 179 17.27 8.25 -3.01
CA ALA A 179 16.27 9.29 -2.80
C ALA A 179 16.90 10.63 -2.36
N ARG A 180 17.92 10.60 -1.48
CA ARG A 180 18.66 11.79 -1.06
C ARG A 180 19.45 12.41 -2.21
N GLU A 181 20.01 11.59 -3.09
CA GLU A 181 20.72 12.08 -4.28
C GLU A 181 19.75 12.78 -5.25
N TYR A 182 18.57 12.20 -5.50
CA TYR A 182 17.53 12.84 -6.31
C TYR A 182 17.03 14.14 -5.69
N GLU A 183 16.83 14.18 -4.37
CA GLU A 183 16.44 15.40 -3.66
C GLU A 183 17.50 16.50 -3.78
N SER A 184 18.79 16.15 -3.61
CA SER A 184 19.89 17.09 -3.80
C SER A 184 19.97 17.62 -5.23
N ARG A 185 19.75 16.76 -6.24
CA ARG A 185 19.70 17.18 -7.66
C ARG A 185 18.51 18.10 -7.94
N ALA A 186 17.35 17.83 -7.36
CA ALA A 186 16.17 18.68 -7.51
C ALA A 186 16.43 20.08 -6.94
N ILE A 187 16.99 20.18 -5.73
CA ILE A 187 17.34 21.45 -5.10
C ILE A 187 18.36 22.23 -5.96
N ALA A 188 19.38 21.54 -6.50
CA ALA A 188 20.37 22.18 -7.36
C ALA A 188 19.75 22.73 -8.65
N LEU A 189 18.83 21.98 -9.27
CA LEU A 189 18.13 22.41 -10.48
C LEU A 189 17.18 23.59 -10.20
N GLU A 190 16.49 23.60 -9.06
CA GLU A 190 15.65 24.73 -8.64
C GLU A 190 16.49 26.00 -8.48
N ALA A 191 17.64 25.91 -7.81
CA ALA A 191 18.57 27.04 -7.67
C ALA A 191 19.11 27.54 -9.01
N GLU A 192 19.42 26.63 -9.95
CA GLU A 192 19.87 27.00 -11.29
C GLU A 192 18.76 27.74 -12.07
N LEU A 193 17.52 27.26 -12.02
CA LEU A 193 16.38 27.89 -12.68
C LEU A 193 16.09 29.29 -12.09
N GLU A 194 16.18 29.46 -10.77
CA GLU A 194 16.05 30.77 -10.12
C GLU A 194 17.13 31.74 -10.58
N ALA A 195 18.38 31.28 -10.69
CA ALA A 195 19.49 32.10 -11.19
C ALA A 195 19.28 32.51 -12.65
N GLN A 196 18.81 31.60 -13.51
CA GLN A 196 18.50 31.88 -14.91
C GLN A 196 17.35 32.87 -15.05
N LEU A 197 16.31 32.76 -14.21
CA LEU A 197 15.18 33.71 -14.19
C LEU A 197 15.64 35.11 -13.77
N ALA A 198 16.43 35.22 -12.70
CA ALA A 198 16.96 36.50 -12.24
C ALA A 198 17.83 37.19 -13.31
N GLU A 199 18.67 36.42 -14.01
CA GLU A 199 19.50 36.93 -15.11
C GLU A 199 18.65 37.38 -16.31
N LEU A 200 17.59 36.63 -16.66
CA LEU A 200 16.66 37.03 -17.72
C LEU A 200 15.91 38.31 -17.36
N GLU A 201 15.45 38.45 -16.12
CA GLU A 201 14.81 39.67 -15.62
C GLU A 201 15.76 40.87 -15.71
N ARG A 202 17.01 40.70 -15.27
CA ARG A 202 18.05 41.73 -15.39
C ARG A 202 18.25 42.16 -16.85
N ARG A 203 18.43 41.20 -17.77
CA ARG A 203 18.60 41.49 -19.20
C ARG A 203 17.39 42.20 -19.80
N MET A 204 16.18 41.81 -19.42
CA MET A 204 14.97 42.48 -19.89
C MET A 204 14.90 43.93 -19.40
N GLU A 205 15.26 44.18 -18.15
CA GLU A 205 15.23 45.54 -17.59
C GLU A 205 16.31 46.43 -18.21
N GLU A 206 17.52 45.90 -18.43
CA GLU A 206 18.59 46.60 -19.16
C GLU A 206 18.18 46.92 -20.60
N ALA A 207 17.57 45.97 -21.30
CA ALA A 207 17.06 46.20 -22.66
C ALA A 207 15.95 47.25 -22.68
N ARG A 208 15.07 47.29 -21.67
CA ARG A 208 14.03 48.32 -21.53
C ARG A 208 14.63 49.70 -21.28
N ALA A 209 15.59 49.80 -20.36
CA ALA A 209 16.28 51.04 -20.05
C ALA A 209 17.05 51.58 -21.26
N ALA A 210 17.81 50.72 -21.95
CA ALA A 210 18.53 51.08 -23.17
C ALA A 210 17.56 51.57 -24.27
N ARG A 211 16.43 50.89 -24.45
CA ARG A 211 15.41 51.30 -25.42
C ARG A 211 14.75 52.63 -25.03
N ALA A 212 14.47 52.86 -23.75
CA ALA A 212 13.90 54.11 -23.27
C ALA A 212 14.86 55.29 -23.51
N ASN A 213 16.15 55.10 -23.23
CA ASN A 213 17.19 56.10 -23.49
C ASN A 213 17.29 56.41 -24.99
N ALA A 214 17.36 55.38 -25.85
CA ALA A 214 17.43 55.57 -27.29
C ALA A 214 16.21 56.31 -27.86
N ILE A 215 15.00 56.04 -27.33
CA ILE A 215 13.80 56.79 -27.70
C ILE A 215 13.90 58.25 -27.24
N SER A 216 14.38 58.49 -26.03
CA SER A 216 14.54 59.85 -25.47
C SER A 216 15.55 60.67 -26.26
N GLU A 217 16.70 60.07 -26.62
CA GLU A 217 17.73 60.71 -27.45
C GLU A 217 17.17 61.03 -28.84
N ALA A 218 16.54 60.07 -29.52
CA ALA A 218 15.94 60.28 -30.82
C ALA A 218 14.85 61.38 -30.80
N LEU A 219 14.09 61.47 -29.71
CA LEU A 219 13.08 62.52 -29.54
C LEU A 219 13.72 63.90 -29.30
N ALA A 220 14.81 63.96 -28.54
CA ALA A 220 15.57 65.19 -28.31
C ALA A 220 16.18 65.70 -29.63
N ASP A 221 16.78 64.82 -30.41
CA ASP A 221 17.33 65.14 -31.73
C ASP A 221 16.25 65.65 -32.69
N GLN A 222 15.10 64.95 -32.77
CA GLN A 222 13.97 65.38 -33.59
C GLN A 222 13.43 66.75 -33.15
N LYS A 223 13.35 67.01 -31.84
CA LYS A 223 12.92 68.30 -31.31
C LYS A 223 13.90 69.41 -31.71
N GLN A 224 15.20 69.16 -31.59
CA GLN A 224 16.24 70.12 -31.96
C GLN A 224 16.24 70.42 -33.46
N GLU A 225 16.10 69.38 -34.29
CA GLU A 225 15.98 69.52 -35.75
C GLU A 225 14.75 70.36 -36.13
N LEU A 226 13.59 70.09 -35.51
CA LEU A 226 12.37 70.89 -35.74
C LEU A 226 12.52 72.34 -35.29
N LEU A 227 13.17 72.61 -34.15
CA LEU A 227 13.41 73.97 -33.67
C LEU A 227 14.32 74.74 -34.63
N THR A 228 15.44 74.14 -35.05
CA THR A 228 16.36 74.77 -36.01
C THR A 228 15.69 75.04 -37.36
N HIS A 229 14.85 74.11 -37.84
CA HIS A 229 14.06 74.32 -39.05
C HIS A 229 13.07 75.48 -38.89
N PHE A 230 12.35 75.52 -37.76
CA PHE A 230 11.37 76.56 -37.47
C PHE A 230 12.03 77.94 -37.34
N GLU A 231 13.16 78.05 -36.65
CA GLU A 231 13.94 79.29 -36.54
C GLU A 231 14.44 79.76 -37.90
N ALA A 232 14.92 78.85 -38.75
CA ALA A 232 15.34 79.18 -40.11
C ALA A 232 14.17 79.65 -40.99
N GLU A 233 12.99 79.04 -40.85
CA GLU A 233 11.76 79.49 -41.54
C GLU A 233 11.32 80.86 -41.06
N LEU A 234 11.33 81.11 -39.75
CA LEU A 234 10.91 82.37 -39.16
C LEU A 234 11.86 83.51 -39.56
N GLU A 235 13.17 83.23 -39.60
CA GLU A 235 14.15 84.21 -40.05
C GLU A 235 14.04 84.47 -41.56
N ARG A 236 13.75 83.44 -42.35
CA ARG A 236 13.43 83.60 -43.77
C ARG A 236 12.17 84.46 -43.96
N GLU A 237 11.11 84.22 -43.21
CA GLU A 237 9.88 85.03 -43.26
C GLU A 237 10.15 86.49 -42.85
N ARG A 238 10.98 86.73 -41.82
CA ARG A 238 11.42 88.07 -41.42
C ARG A 238 12.18 88.79 -42.53
N LEU A 239 13.13 88.10 -43.16
CA LEU A 239 13.88 88.65 -44.30
C LEU A 239 12.97 88.91 -45.49
N GLU A 240 12.03 88.01 -45.79
CA GLU A 240 11.03 88.21 -46.84
C GLU A 240 10.11 89.40 -46.51
N ALA A 241 9.68 89.55 -45.26
CA ALA A 241 8.88 90.68 -44.80
C ALA A 241 9.65 92.01 -44.86
N HIS A 242 10.94 92.00 -44.48
CA HIS A 242 11.81 93.17 -44.59
C HIS A 242 12.01 93.56 -46.07
N ALA A 243 12.29 92.59 -46.94
CA ALA A 243 12.42 92.81 -48.37
C ALA A 243 11.10 93.30 -49.00
N ARG A 244 9.94 92.81 -48.54
CA ARG A 244 8.62 93.34 -48.93
C ARG A 244 8.43 94.77 -48.43
N ALA A 245 8.80 95.08 -47.20
CA ALA A 245 8.69 96.44 -46.66
C ALA A 245 9.61 97.42 -47.40
N GLU A 246 10.82 97.01 -47.75
CA GLU A 246 11.71 97.79 -48.62
C GLU A 246 11.17 97.91 -50.04
N GLY A 247 10.60 96.83 -50.59
CA GLY A 247 9.89 96.82 -51.86
C GLY A 247 8.73 97.81 -51.88
N ILE A 248 7.90 97.83 -50.84
CA ILE A 248 6.81 98.79 -50.67
C ILE A 248 7.34 100.22 -50.53
N ARG A 249 8.46 100.44 -49.81
CA ARG A 249 9.10 101.77 -49.73
C ARG A 249 9.70 102.21 -51.07
N ALA A 250 10.21 101.27 -51.86
CA ALA A 250 10.71 101.52 -53.21
C ALA A 250 9.56 101.78 -54.18
N GLU A 251 8.47 101.01 -54.10
CA GLU A 251 7.24 101.21 -54.87
C GLU A 251 6.52 102.50 -54.47
N MET A 252 6.51 102.91 -53.20
CA MET A 252 6.02 104.24 -52.79
C MET A 252 6.91 105.36 -53.34
N ARG A 253 8.23 105.15 -53.44
CA ARG A 253 9.15 106.09 -54.11
C ARG A 253 8.90 106.13 -55.62
N VAL A 254 8.71 104.97 -56.25
CA VAL A 254 8.40 104.84 -57.68
C VAL A 254 6.99 105.35 -57.98
N LEU A 255 6.00 105.21 -57.10
CA LEU A 255 4.66 105.80 -57.23
C LEU A 255 4.72 107.32 -57.06
N HIS A 256 5.54 107.83 -56.14
CA HIS A 256 5.86 109.26 -56.07
C HIS A 256 6.61 109.77 -57.32
N GLU A 257 7.40 108.93 -57.99
CA GLU A 257 8.05 109.25 -59.26
C GLU A 257 7.12 109.02 -60.48
N ALA A 258 6.16 108.10 -60.40
CA ALA A 258 5.20 107.74 -61.45
C ALA A 258 3.94 108.63 -61.43
N GLU A 259 3.63 109.30 -60.30
CA GLU A 259 2.78 110.50 -60.28
C GLU A 259 3.39 111.66 -61.10
N ARG A 260 4.65 111.55 -61.54
CA ARG A 260 5.30 112.41 -62.56
C ARG A 260 5.61 111.73 -63.89
N GLY A 261 5.24 110.47 -64.13
CA GLY A 261 5.67 109.77 -65.33
C GLY A 261 4.86 108.52 -65.62
N LYS A 262 4.03 108.60 -66.66
CA LYS A 262 3.19 107.51 -67.19
C LYS A 262 4.00 106.25 -67.52
N GLY A 263 3.48 105.13 -67.03
CA GLY A 263 3.04 104.00 -67.86
C GLY A 263 4.09 102.97 -68.28
N GLY A 264 3.82 101.70 -67.97
CA GLY A 264 4.43 100.57 -68.65
C GLY A 264 4.50 99.32 -67.79
N VAL A 265 3.63 98.36 -68.08
CA VAL A 265 3.52 97.04 -67.42
C VAL A 265 4.87 96.30 -67.47
N ASP A 266 5.40 95.93 -66.31
CA ASP A 266 6.77 95.48 -66.12
C ASP A 266 6.92 93.95 -66.21
N LEU A 267 7.79 93.52 -67.12
CA LEU A 267 8.24 92.15 -67.37
C LEU A 267 8.86 91.50 -66.09
N ALA A 268 9.20 92.30 -65.08
CA ALA A 268 9.70 91.88 -63.78
C ALA A 268 8.66 91.14 -62.92
N GLU A 269 7.39 91.54 -62.98
CA GLU A 269 6.30 90.92 -62.19
C GLU A 269 6.05 89.47 -62.66
N HIS A 270 6.15 89.25 -63.97
CA HIS A 270 6.00 87.93 -64.57
C HIS A 270 7.17 86.98 -64.27
N LYS A 271 8.40 87.51 -64.09
CA LYS A 271 9.58 86.74 -63.62
C LYS A 271 9.49 86.42 -62.12
N ARG A 272 8.99 87.34 -61.30
CA ARG A 272 8.75 87.13 -59.86
C ARG A 272 7.72 86.02 -59.64
N LEU A 273 6.58 86.07 -60.32
CA LEU A 273 5.54 85.04 -60.23
C LEU A 273 6.04 83.66 -60.67
N ARG A 274 6.89 83.57 -61.71
CA ARG A 274 7.51 82.28 -62.10
C ARG A 274 8.48 81.73 -61.05
N ALA A 275 9.26 82.58 -60.40
CA ALA A 275 10.16 82.17 -59.33
C ALA A 275 9.40 81.75 -58.06
N GLU A 276 8.29 82.42 -57.76
CA GLU A 276 7.41 82.09 -56.64
C GLU A 276 6.67 80.77 -56.87
N VAL A 277 6.16 80.53 -58.08
CA VAL A 277 5.58 79.24 -58.48
C VAL A 277 6.63 78.11 -58.41
N ALA A 278 7.89 78.37 -58.76
CA ALA A 278 8.97 77.38 -58.63
C ALA A 278 9.30 77.05 -57.16
N ARG A 279 9.29 78.05 -56.27
CA ARG A 279 9.46 77.85 -54.82
C ARG A 279 8.29 77.08 -54.21
N MET A 280 7.05 77.41 -54.60
CA MET A 280 5.87 76.68 -54.16
C MET A 280 5.88 75.22 -54.63
N ARG A 281 6.36 74.94 -55.85
CA ARG A 281 6.55 73.56 -56.33
C ARG A 281 7.56 72.79 -55.48
N LYS A 282 8.69 73.41 -55.12
CA LYS A 282 9.72 72.78 -54.28
C LYS A 282 9.23 72.52 -52.84
N SER A 283 8.45 73.44 -52.28
CA SER A 283 7.78 73.26 -50.98
C SER A 283 6.73 72.14 -51.03
N ALA A 284 5.94 72.06 -52.11
CA ALA A 284 4.99 70.97 -52.33
C ALA A 284 5.66 69.59 -52.45
N GLU A 285 6.83 69.51 -53.09
CA GLU A 285 7.62 68.27 -53.15
C GLU A 285 8.17 67.84 -51.78
N GLN A 286 8.62 68.79 -50.95
CA GLN A 286 9.05 68.50 -49.57
C GLN A 286 7.88 68.01 -48.71
N LEU A 287 6.70 68.65 -48.82
CA LEU A 287 5.48 68.19 -48.14
C LEU A 287 5.05 66.79 -48.59
N ALA A 288 5.22 66.44 -49.88
CA ALA A 288 4.95 65.10 -50.38
C ALA A 288 5.91 64.04 -49.78
N ARG A 289 7.20 64.38 -49.59
CA ARG A 289 8.17 63.49 -48.93
C ARG A 289 7.85 63.27 -47.46
N VAL A 290 7.51 64.33 -46.73
CA VAL A 290 7.11 64.23 -45.31
C VAL A 290 5.83 63.41 -45.17
N ARG A 291 4.84 63.59 -46.05
CA ARG A 291 3.62 62.75 -46.07
C ARG A 291 3.94 61.27 -46.28
N LYS A 292 4.86 60.94 -47.20
CA LYS A 292 5.29 59.56 -47.45
C LYS A 292 5.99 58.94 -46.23
N GLN A 293 6.82 59.70 -45.53
CA GLN A 293 7.45 59.25 -44.28
C GLN A 293 6.41 59.05 -43.17
N LEU A 294 5.41 59.94 -43.08
CA LEU A 294 4.34 59.85 -42.09
C LEU A 294 3.42 58.65 -42.33
N GLU A 295 3.15 58.30 -43.60
CA GLU A 295 2.43 57.07 -43.94
C GLU A 295 3.24 55.82 -43.58
N LYS A 296 4.55 55.82 -43.82
CA LYS A 296 5.43 54.73 -43.41
C LYS A 296 5.43 54.56 -41.89
N ALA A 297 5.60 55.64 -41.13
CA ALA A 297 5.54 55.61 -39.67
C ALA A 297 4.17 55.14 -39.13
N ARG A 298 3.07 55.52 -39.79
CA ARG A 298 1.72 55.02 -39.45
C ARG A 298 1.57 53.51 -39.71
N ALA A 299 2.16 53.00 -40.79
CA ALA A 299 2.17 51.58 -41.08
C ALA A 299 2.98 50.80 -40.03
N ASP A 300 4.14 51.31 -39.64
CA ASP A 300 5.00 50.70 -38.61
C ASP A 300 4.30 50.69 -37.24
N ILE A 301 3.63 51.78 -36.85
CA ILE A 301 2.83 51.85 -35.61
C ILE A 301 1.68 50.84 -35.65
N LYS A 302 1.02 50.66 -36.81
CA LYS A 302 -0.07 49.68 -36.95
C LYS A 302 0.46 48.25 -36.81
N ALA A 303 1.63 47.95 -37.37
CA ALA A 303 2.29 46.66 -37.23
C ALA A 303 2.70 46.38 -35.77
N LEU A 304 3.29 47.36 -35.08
CA LEU A 304 3.67 47.24 -33.66
C LEU A 304 2.45 47.02 -32.75
N ARG A 305 1.32 47.66 -33.03
CA ARG A 305 0.06 47.42 -32.29
C ARG A 305 -0.50 46.02 -32.55
N ALA A 306 -0.31 45.47 -33.75
CA ALA A 306 -0.72 44.10 -34.05
C ALA A 306 0.15 43.08 -33.30
N SER A 307 1.47 43.28 -33.27
CA SER A 307 2.39 42.43 -32.49
C SER A 307 2.13 42.54 -30.97
N GLU A 308 1.81 43.73 -30.45
CA GLU A 308 1.44 43.90 -29.04
C GLU A 308 0.16 43.13 -28.68
N LYS A 309 -0.86 43.16 -29.55
CA LYS A 309 -2.08 42.38 -29.35
C LYS A 309 -1.81 40.87 -29.38
N ALA A 310 -0.97 40.40 -30.30
CA ALA A 310 -0.57 39.00 -30.38
C ALA A 310 0.15 38.56 -29.10
N LEU A 311 1.16 39.32 -28.65
CA LEU A 311 1.89 39.05 -27.40
C LEU A 311 0.96 39.06 -26.18
N LYS A 312 0.02 40.00 -26.08
CA LYS A 312 -0.97 40.02 -24.99
C LYS A 312 -1.87 38.78 -25.00
N SER A 313 -2.22 38.27 -26.18
CA SER A 313 -3.00 37.03 -26.29
C SER A 313 -2.17 35.82 -25.84
N GLU A 314 -0.90 35.76 -26.22
CA GLU A 314 0.03 34.67 -25.88
C GLU A 314 0.29 34.59 -24.38
N VAL A 315 0.53 35.74 -23.73
CA VAL A 315 0.68 35.87 -22.28
C VAL A 315 -0.57 35.38 -21.53
N ARG A 316 -1.77 35.64 -22.06
CA ARG A 316 -3.02 35.11 -21.44
C ARG A 316 -3.10 33.60 -21.55
N THR A 317 -2.70 33.01 -22.68
CA THR A 317 -2.63 31.55 -22.84
C THR A 317 -1.60 30.92 -21.91
N LEU A 318 -0.42 31.51 -21.79
CA LEU A 318 0.62 31.06 -20.87
C LEU A 318 0.15 31.13 -19.43
N LYS A 319 -0.52 32.21 -19.03
CA LYS A 319 -1.09 32.33 -17.67
C LYS A 319 -2.10 31.21 -17.37
N ARG A 320 -3.01 30.91 -18.31
CA ARG A 320 -3.97 29.79 -18.19
C ARG A 320 -3.27 28.43 -18.18
N ALA A 321 -2.20 28.25 -18.94
CA ALA A 321 -1.40 27.04 -18.90
C ALA A 321 -0.73 26.86 -17.52
N ASN A 322 -0.14 27.93 -16.98
CA ASN A 322 0.50 27.92 -15.68
C ASN A 322 -0.49 27.63 -14.54
N GLU A 323 -1.68 28.24 -14.56
CA GLU A 323 -2.76 27.91 -13.62
C GLU A 323 -3.20 26.43 -13.69
N ARG A 324 -3.23 25.84 -14.89
CA ARG A 324 -3.53 24.40 -15.06
C ARG A 324 -2.42 23.52 -14.49
N VAL A 325 -1.17 23.86 -14.75
CA VAL A 325 0.00 23.13 -14.21
C VAL A 325 0.01 23.21 -12.69
N GLY A 326 -0.18 24.40 -12.10
CA GLY A 326 -0.28 24.57 -10.65
C GLY A 326 -1.38 23.71 -10.01
N LYS A 327 -2.57 23.65 -10.63
CA LYS A 327 -3.65 22.74 -10.19
C LYS A 327 -3.27 21.27 -10.31
N SER A 328 -2.55 20.88 -11.36
CA SER A 328 -2.09 19.50 -11.55
C SER A 328 -1.06 19.10 -10.48
N ILE A 329 -0.11 19.99 -10.17
CA ILE A 329 0.89 19.77 -9.12
C ILE A 329 0.22 19.57 -7.76
N LEU A 330 -0.79 20.39 -7.43
CA LEU A 330 -1.55 20.24 -6.19
C LEU A 330 -2.26 18.87 -6.11
N ARG A 331 -2.91 18.42 -7.19
CA ARG A 331 -3.56 17.10 -7.22
C ARG A 331 -2.56 15.96 -7.03
N VAL A 332 -1.43 16.00 -7.75
CA VAL A 332 -0.37 14.97 -7.61
C VAL A 332 0.16 14.95 -6.17
N ARG A 333 0.35 16.11 -5.54
CA ARG A 333 0.76 16.21 -4.13
C ARG A 333 -0.28 15.62 -3.17
N GLU A 334 -1.56 15.91 -3.38
CA GLU A 334 -2.66 15.35 -2.58
C GLU A 334 -2.75 13.83 -2.72
N GLU A 335 -2.63 13.31 -3.95
CA GLU A 335 -2.62 11.87 -4.22
C GLU A 335 -1.42 11.17 -3.58
N ALA A 336 -0.22 11.76 -3.69
CA ALA A 336 1.00 11.24 -3.08
C ALA A 336 0.87 11.19 -1.56
N ASN A 337 0.41 12.28 -0.94
CA ASN A 337 0.14 12.33 0.49
C ASN A 337 -0.92 11.31 0.92
N GLY A 338 -1.97 11.11 0.12
CA GLY A 338 -2.98 10.10 0.37
C GLY A 338 -2.45 8.66 0.30
N ARG A 339 -1.53 8.36 -0.65
CA ARG A 339 -0.83 7.07 -0.72
C ARG A 339 0.07 6.85 0.50
N ILE A 340 0.86 7.84 0.88
CA ILE A 340 1.73 7.78 2.07
C ILE A 340 0.91 7.52 3.33
N ARG A 341 -0.21 8.22 3.54
CA ARG A 341 -1.09 7.98 4.70
C ARG A 341 -1.64 6.56 4.74
N ARG A 342 -2.07 6.01 3.60
CA ARG A 342 -2.55 4.62 3.50
C ARG A 342 -1.44 3.61 3.80
N GLN A 343 -0.24 3.82 3.25
CA GLN A 343 0.92 2.97 3.56
C GLN A 343 1.28 3.02 5.05
N ASN A 344 1.29 4.20 5.65
CA ASN A 344 1.56 4.34 7.09
C ASN A 344 0.51 3.64 7.95
N ALA A 345 -0.77 3.66 7.55
CA ALA A 345 -1.83 2.93 8.24
C ALA A 345 -1.61 1.41 8.18
N VAL A 346 -1.25 0.87 7.01
CA VAL A 346 -0.91 -0.56 6.86
C VAL A 346 0.30 -0.94 7.70
N ILE A 347 1.34 -0.11 7.73
CA ILE A 347 2.54 -0.35 8.55
C ILE A 347 2.18 -0.37 10.05
N LEU A 348 1.33 0.55 10.51
CA LEU A 348 0.86 0.59 11.89
C LEU A 348 0.04 -0.66 12.26
N GLU A 349 -0.84 -1.09 11.37
CA GLU A 349 -1.62 -2.32 11.54
C GLU A 349 -0.71 -3.54 11.64
N GLN A 350 0.22 -3.72 10.69
CA GLN A 350 1.21 -4.80 10.70
C GLN A 350 2.04 -4.80 12.00
N ARG A 351 2.48 -3.63 12.45
CA ARG A 351 3.20 -3.49 13.72
C ARG A 351 2.36 -3.93 14.92
N SER A 352 1.08 -3.58 14.94
CA SER A 352 0.17 -4.03 16.01
C SER A 352 -0.03 -5.55 16.01
N THR A 353 -0.15 -6.15 14.82
CA THR A 353 -0.28 -7.61 14.67
C THR A 353 0.97 -8.33 15.14
N ILE A 354 2.15 -7.84 14.75
CA ILE A 354 3.43 -8.39 15.20
C ILE A 354 3.56 -8.29 16.72
N GLN A 355 3.21 -7.15 17.32
CA GLN A 355 3.23 -6.99 18.78
C GLN A 355 2.28 -7.96 19.48
N ARG A 356 1.07 -8.16 18.95
CA ARG A 356 0.10 -9.11 19.49
C ARG A 356 0.59 -10.56 19.41
N LEU A 357 1.14 -10.98 18.27
CA LEU A 357 1.72 -12.31 18.12
C LEU A 357 2.91 -12.52 19.07
N ALA A 358 3.72 -11.49 19.31
CA ALA A 358 4.83 -11.54 20.26
C ALA A 358 4.32 -11.69 21.72
N THR A 359 3.27 -10.97 22.12
CA THR A 359 2.66 -11.14 23.46
C THR A 359 2.01 -12.51 23.62
N GLU A 360 1.24 -12.99 22.64
CA GLU A 360 0.64 -14.32 22.66
C GLU A 360 1.72 -15.42 22.77
N ARG A 361 2.81 -15.30 22.01
CA ARG A 361 3.97 -16.20 22.12
C ARG A 361 4.61 -16.16 23.51
N ASN A 362 4.82 -14.97 24.08
CA ASN A 362 5.39 -14.83 25.41
C ASN A 362 4.49 -15.46 26.49
N ILE A 363 3.17 -15.26 26.41
CA ILE A 363 2.20 -15.88 27.32
C ILE A 363 2.26 -17.41 27.21
N ALA A 364 2.31 -17.95 25.98
CA ALA A 364 2.42 -19.39 25.75
C ALA A 364 3.71 -19.97 26.36
N LEU A 365 4.84 -19.26 26.20
CA LEU A 365 6.14 -19.64 26.79
C LEU A 365 6.09 -19.64 28.32
N VAL A 366 5.56 -18.58 28.93
CA VAL A 366 5.42 -18.47 30.40
C VAL A 366 4.51 -19.59 30.92
N THR A 367 3.38 -19.83 30.27
CA THR A 367 2.44 -20.89 30.64
C THR A 367 3.12 -22.26 30.59
N ALA A 368 3.85 -22.54 29.51
CA ALA A 368 4.60 -23.78 29.39
C ALA A 368 5.65 -23.94 30.51
N CYS A 369 6.42 -22.90 30.81
CA CYS A 369 7.39 -22.91 31.91
C CYS A 369 6.72 -23.16 33.27
N VAL A 370 5.61 -22.48 33.57
CA VAL A 370 4.86 -22.68 34.84
C VAL A 370 4.33 -24.10 34.93
N THR A 371 3.81 -24.65 33.83
CA THR A 371 3.27 -26.02 33.80
C THR A 371 4.38 -27.04 34.07
N VAL A 372 5.55 -26.88 33.46
CA VAL A 372 6.73 -27.71 33.73
C VAL A 372 7.15 -27.58 35.20
N LEU A 373 7.18 -26.36 35.74
CA LEU A 373 7.59 -26.10 37.12
C LEU A 373 6.62 -26.77 38.13
N MET A 374 5.32 -26.63 37.92
CA MET A 374 4.28 -27.28 38.73
C MET A 374 4.39 -28.81 38.69
N LEU A 375 4.64 -29.38 37.51
CA LEU A 375 4.85 -30.83 37.37
C LEU A 375 6.10 -31.31 38.12
N THR A 376 7.21 -30.55 38.05
CA THR A 376 8.43 -30.89 38.80
C THR A 376 8.26 -30.75 40.31
N VAL A 377 7.60 -29.70 40.80
CA VAL A 377 7.34 -29.51 42.23
C VAL A 377 6.39 -30.58 42.75
N GLY A 378 5.32 -30.89 42.01
CA GLY A 378 4.39 -31.98 42.34
C GLY A 378 5.11 -33.33 42.44
N ALA A 379 6.00 -33.64 41.50
CA ALA A 379 6.80 -34.87 41.53
C ALA A 379 7.75 -34.96 42.73
N ILE A 380 8.33 -33.82 43.16
CA ILE A 380 9.21 -33.75 44.34
C ILE A 380 8.40 -33.95 45.63
N VAL A 381 7.24 -33.30 45.75
CA VAL A 381 6.37 -33.43 46.94
C VAL A 381 5.85 -34.85 47.08
N VAL A 382 5.44 -35.50 45.99
CA VAL A 382 4.98 -36.90 46.02
C VAL A 382 6.10 -37.86 46.44
N LYS A 383 7.35 -37.60 46.04
CA LYS A 383 8.53 -38.38 46.47
C LYS A 383 8.99 -38.11 47.91
N GLY A 384 8.54 -37.02 48.54
CA GLY A 384 8.90 -36.68 49.91
C GLY A 384 7.89 -37.16 50.97
N VAL A 385 6.71 -37.61 50.55
CA VAL A 385 5.61 -38.05 51.43
C VAL A 385 5.41 -39.58 51.40
N LEU A 386 5.98 -40.26 50.40
CA LEU A 386 6.16 -41.72 50.33
C LEU A 386 7.57 -42.08 50.80
#